data_AF-A0A9X4QQI6-F1
#
_entry.id   AF-A0A9X4QQI6-F1
#
_cell.length_a   1.000
_cell.length_b   1.000
_cell.length_c   1.000
_cell.angle_alpha   90.00
_cell.angle_beta   90.00
_cell.angle_gamma   90.00
#
_symmetry.space_group_name_H-M   'P 1'
#
loop_
_entity.id
_entity.type
_entity.pdbx_description
1 polymer ?
#
loop_
_entity_poly.entity_id
_entity_poly.type
_entity_poly.pdbx_seq_one_letter_code
_entity_poly.pdbx_strand_id
1 'polypeptide(L)'
;MKDLYKIINDQSKSIFTKVDEQVDEFWKWSKNEKQSYEWEVSYPNWSLLTTLVITLLETTSYDQWDQRTINNLLYIIARDNECETIIEKLSERTNNYLFLAEEALKYSDNDARWQFAHYLIKVEDRKPEVRALLYKFSEDYVEYVRKRAVEAIKTFEGYS
;
A
#
# COMPACT_ATOMS: atom_id res chain seq x y z
N MET A 1 -20.50 16.12 4.54
CA MET A 1 -19.62 15.10 5.15
C MET A 1 -20.47 13.86 5.37
N LYS A 2 -20.17 12.72 4.73
CA LYS A 2 -20.85 11.46 5.09
C LYS A 2 -20.56 11.20 6.58
N ASP A 3 -21.52 10.68 7.31
CA ASP A 3 -21.36 10.37 8.73
C ASP A 3 -20.34 9.23 8.89
N LEU A 4 -19.07 9.59 9.06
CA LEU A 4 -17.92 8.68 9.07
C LEU A 4 -18.12 7.55 10.09
N TYR A 5 -18.69 7.90 11.25
CA TYR A 5 -19.01 6.95 12.30
C TYR A 5 -20.00 5.88 11.83
N LYS A 6 -21.03 6.26 11.05
CA LYS A 6 -21.98 5.29 10.50
C LYS A 6 -21.33 4.32 9.53
N ILE A 7 -20.47 4.79 8.63
CA ILE A 7 -19.82 3.91 7.64
C ILE A 7 -18.90 2.90 8.32
N ILE A 8 -18.09 3.38 9.27
CA ILE A 8 -17.16 2.51 10.02
C ILE A 8 -17.95 1.43 10.77
N ASN A 9 -19.03 1.81 11.47
CA ASN A 9 -19.81 0.90 12.31
C ASN A 9 -20.96 0.18 11.61
N ASP A 10 -21.14 0.36 10.29
CA ASP A 10 -22.19 -0.32 9.53
C ASP A 10 -21.92 -1.83 9.47
N GLN A 11 -22.68 -2.62 10.22
CA GLN A 11 -22.53 -4.08 10.25
C GLN A 11 -23.15 -4.78 9.04
N SER A 12 -23.89 -4.07 8.18
CA SER A 12 -24.52 -4.65 6.99
C SER A 12 -23.52 -4.91 5.85
N LYS A 13 -22.34 -4.30 5.89
CA LYS A 13 -21.30 -4.42 4.87
C LYS A 13 -20.01 -5.00 5.44
N SER A 14 -19.39 -5.92 4.71
CA SER A 14 -18.04 -6.38 5.01
C SER A 14 -17.02 -5.25 4.86
N ILE A 15 -15.85 -5.40 5.50
CA ILE A 15 -14.75 -4.44 5.34
C ILE A 15 -14.31 -4.31 3.89
N PHE A 16 -14.29 -5.42 3.13
CA PHE A 16 -14.00 -5.45 1.70
C PHE A 16 -14.96 -4.55 0.90
N THR A 17 -16.27 -4.68 1.14
CA THR A 17 -17.29 -3.88 0.44
C THR A 17 -17.13 -2.39 0.75
N LYS A 18 -16.82 -2.05 2.01
CA LYS A 18 -16.60 -0.66 2.42
C LYS A 18 -15.38 -0.06 1.74
N VAL A 19 -14.27 -0.80 1.68
CA VAL A 19 -13.04 -0.39 0.98
C VAL A 19 -13.32 -0.21 -0.50
N ASP A 20 -13.94 -1.19 -1.16
CA ASP A 20 -14.31 -1.13 -2.58
C ASP A 20 -15.10 0.16 -2.91
N GLU A 21 -16.15 0.44 -2.15
CA GLU A 21 -16.97 1.64 -2.36
C GLU A 21 -16.17 2.93 -2.15
N GLN A 22 -15.32 3.00 -1.12
CA GLN A 22 -14.54 4.22 -0.87
C GLN A 22 -13.42 4.42 -1.89
N VAL A 23 -12.80 3.33 -2.38
CA VAL A 23 -11.80 3.40 -3.44
C VAL A 23 -12.44 3.81 -4.77
N ASP A 24 -13.61 3.29 -5.11
CA ASP A 24 -14.35 3.69 -6.31
C ASP A 24 -14.68 5.19 -6.27
N GLU A 25 -15.14 5.71 -5.13
CA GLU A 25 -15.46 7.13 -4.96
C GLU A 25 -14.20 8.01 -5.03
N PHE A 26 -13.11 7.59 -4.38
CA PHE A 26 -11.82 8.29 -4.46
C PHE A 26 -11.28 8.31 -5.89
N TRP A 27 -11.35 7.19 -6.61
CA TRP A 27 -10.92 7.11 -8.01
C TRP A 27 -11.77 7.97 -8.95
N LYS A 28 -13.09 8.07 -8.73
CA LYS A 28 -13.94 9.00 -9.51
C LYS A 28 -13.56 10.45 -9.23
N TRP A 29 -13.33 10.79 -7.97
CA TRP A 29 -12.91 12.12 -7.56
C TRP A 29 -11.56 12.49 -8.19
N SER A 30 -10.56 11.61 -8.10
CA SER A 30 -9.18 11.87 -8.53
C SER A 30 -9.00 12.20 -10.01
N LYS A 31 -9.95 11.81 -10.87
CA LYS A 31 -9.95 12.13 -12.30
C LYS A 31 -10.11 13.62 -12.59
N ASN A 32 -10.68 14.38 -11.66
CA ASN A 32 -10.94 15.80 -11.82
C ASN A 32 -9.94 16.67 -11.06
N GLU A 33 -8.97 16.04 -10.40
CA GLU A 33 -8.03 16.71 -9.51
C GLU A 33 -6.66 16.84 -10.16
N LYS A 34 -5.99 17.95 -9.86
CA LYS A 34 -4.60 18.11 -10.24
C LYS A 34 -3.73 17.33 -9.25
N GLN A 35 -3.12 16.27 -9.74
CA GLN A 35 -2.29 15.38 -8.92
C GLN A 35 -0.88 15.97 -8.76
N SER A 36 -0.64 16.66 -7.65
CA SER A 36 0.65 17.26 -7.31
C SER A 36 0.79 17.41 -5.80
N TYR A 37 1.96 17.07 -5.25
CA TYR A 37 2.21 17.02 -3.80
C TYR A 37 1.21 16.07 -3.10
N GLU A 38 0.85 16.34 -1.84
CA GLU A 38 -0.22 15.67 -1.07
C GLU A 38 -1.63 16.00 -1.59
N TRP A 39 -1.91 15.81 -2.87
CA TRP A 39 -3.21 16.16 -3.43
C TRP A 39 -4.34 15.26 -2.89
N GLU A 40 -4.03 14.01 -2.54
CA GLU A 40 -4.97 13.03 -2.00
C GLU A 40 -5.61 13.50 -0.69
N VAL A 41 -4.91 14.29 0.14
CA VAL A 41 -5.50 14.85 1.38
C VAL A 41 -6.59 15.88 1.10
N SER A 42 -6.67 16.40 -0.13
CA SER A 42 -7.78 17.25 -0.58
C SER A 42 -9.07 16.46 -0.78
N TYR A 43 -9.02 15.13 -0.85
CA TYR A 43 -10.21 14.30 -0.88
C TYR A 43 -10.92 14.36 0.48
N PRO A 44 -12.19 14.81 0.54
CA PRO A 44 -12.88 15.01 1.82
C PRO A 44 -13.00 13.76 2.71
N ASN A 45 -12.90 12.56 2.11
CA ASN A 45 -12.97 11.30 2.85
C ASN A 45 -11.63 10.54 2.84
N TRP A 46 -10.49 11.20 2.62
CA TRP A 46 -9.17 10.55 2.64
C TRP A 46 -8.93 9.81 3.96
N SER A 47 -9.15 10.48 5.09
CA SER A 47 -9.00 9.88 6.43
C SER A 47 -9.91 8.67 6.66
N LEU A 48 -11.13 8.68 6.10
CA LEU A 48 -12.01 7.51 6.17
C LEU A 48 -11.45 6.34 5.36
N LEU A 49 -11.01 6.61 4.14
CA LEU A 49 -10.46 5.60 3.25
C LEU A 49 -9.22 4.96 3.85
N THR A 50 -8.26 5.76 4.34
CA THR A 50 -7.06 5.24 5.00
C THR A 50 -7.41 4.45 6.26
N THR A 51 -8.36 4.91 7.07
CA THR A 51 -8.86 4.16 8.25
C THR A 51 -9.43 2.79 7.86
N LEU A 52 -10.26 2.72 6.81
CA LEU A 52 -10.85 1.47 6.34
C LEU A 52 -9.79 0.52 5.76
N VAL A 53 -8.83 1.05 5.01
CA VAL A 53 -7.72 0.26 4.45
C VAL A 53 -6.86 -0.32 5.57
N ILE A 54 -6.46 0.49 6.57
CA ILE A 54 -5.70 0.01 7.73
C ILE A 54 -6.49 -1.04 8.50
N THR A 55 -7.80 -0.81 8.73
CA THR A 55 -8.66 -1.79 9.39
C THR A 55 -8.70 -3.11 8.62
N LEU A 56 -8.79 -3.07 7.28
CA LEU A 56 -8.73 -4.28 6.45
C LEU A 56 -7.40 -5.02 6.66
N LEU A 57 -6.27 -4.30 6.60
CA LEU A 57 -4.93 -4.89 6.79
C LEU A 57 -4.72 -5.49 8.19
N GLU A 58 -5.36 -4.94 9.22
CA GLU A 58 -5.26 -5.40 10.61
C GLU A 58 -6.16 -6.59 10.92
N THR A 59 -7.28 -6.73 10.22
CA THR A 59 -8.32 -7.71 10.54
C THR A 59 -8.42 -8.88 9.57
N THR A 60 -7.63 -8.87 8.49
CA THR A 60 -7.68 -9.88 7.43
C THR A 60 -6.28 -10.35 7.01
N SER A 61 -6.23 -11.53 6.39
CA SER A 61 -5.01 -12.11 5.83
C SER A 61 -5.06 -12.19 4.31
N TYR A 62 -3.90 -12.24 3.67
CA TYR A 62 -3.76 -12.21 2.22
C TYR A 62 -4.53 -13.32 1.49
N ASP A 63 -4.76 -14.48 2.12
CA ASP A 63 -5.54 -15.58 1.56
C ASP A 63 -7.05 -15.29 1.44
N GLN A 64 -7.51 -14.21 2.06
CA GLN A 64 -8.89 -13.74 1.98
C GLN A 64 -9.10 -12.69 0.88
N TRP A 65 -8.03 -12.19 0.27
CA TRP A 65 -8.08 -11.07 -0.67
C TRP A 65 -8.32 -11.55 -2.09
N ASP A 66 -9.36 -11.04 -2.73
CA ASP A 66 -9.55 -11.20 -4.16
C ASP A 66 -8.69 -10.19 -4.95
N GLN A 67 -8.63 -10.36 -6.27
CA GLN A 67 -7.83 -9.49 -7.12
C GLN A 67 -8.26 -8.01 -7.03
N ARG A 68 -9.55 -7.75 -6.78
CA ARG A 68 -10.05 -6.39 -6.60
C ARG A 68 -9.46 -5.76 -5.34
N THR A 69 -9.50 -6.47 -4.22
CA THR A 69 -8.90 -6.05 -2.96
C THR A 69 -7.41 -5.77 -3.12
N ILE A 70 -6.68 -6.69 -3.77
CA ILE A 70 -5.24 -6.52 -4.05
C ILE A 70 -4.98 -5.24 -4.84
N ASN A 71 -5.71 -5.03 -5.94
CA ASN A 71 -5.55 -3.84 -6.78
C ASN A 71 -5.90 -2.55 -6.01
N ASN A 72 -6.95 -2.59 -5.19
CA ASN A 72 -7.36 -1.46 -4.36
C ASN A 72 -6.29 -1.10 -3.32
N LEU A 73 -5.71 -2.09 -2.65
CA LEU A 73 -4.61 -1.87 -1.69
C LEU A 73 -3.38 -1.27 -2.38
N LEU A 74 -2.94 -1.83 -3.51
CA LEU A 74 -1.81 -1.31 -4.27
C LEU A 74 -2.06 0.11 -4.78
N TYR A 75 -3.28 0.40 -5.26
CA TYR A 75 -3.66 1.72 -5.72
C TYR A 75 -3.62 2.76 -4.60
N ILE A 76 -4.19 2.46 -3.43
CA ILE A 76 -4.20 3.43 -2.32
C ILE A 76 -2.82 3.60 -1.70
N ILE A 77 -2.01 2.54 -1.58
CA ILE A 77 -0.61 2.65 -1.17
C ILE A 77 0.15 3.58 -2.11
N ALA A 78 -0.02 3.45 -3.43
CA ALA A 78 0.62 4.33 -4.40
C ALA A 78 0.21 5.82 -4.27
N ARG A 79 -0.91 6.11 -3.60
CA ARG A 79 -1.42 7.48 -3.42
C ARG A 79 -1.07 8.06 -2.06
N ASP A 80 -0.88 7.20 -1.07
CA ASP A 80 -0.31 7.55 0.23
C ASP A 80 1.23 7.60 0.18
N ASN A 81 1.81 8.04 -0.94
CA ASN A 81 3.25 7.96 -1.19
C ASN A 81 4.06 9.07 -0.52
N GLU A 82 3.43 10.16 -0.07
CA GLU A 82 4.10 11.25 0.66
C GLU A 82 4.12 11.00 2.18
N CYS A 83 3.00 10.53 2.75
CA CYS A 83 2.89 10.21 4.17
C CYS A 83 3.32 8.77 4.51
N GLU A 84 3.28 7.84 3.55
CA GLU A 84 3.70 6.44 3.68
C GLU A 84 3.01 5.68 4.84
N THR A 85 1.86 6.14 5.31
CA THR A 85 1.19 5.66 6.52
C THR A 85 0.70 4.21 6.36
N ILE A 86 0.11 3.88 5.21
CA ILE A 86 -0.44 2.55 4.94
C ILE A 86 0.68 1.53 4.75
N ILE A 87 1.75 1.88 4.02
CA ILE A 87 2.87 0.94 3.81
C ILE A 87 3.63 0.69 5.12
N GLU A 88 3.75 1.70 5.98
CA GLU A 88 4.30 1.54 7.32
C GLU A 88 3.49 0.55 8.15
N LYS A 89 2.16 0.72 8.22
CA LYS A 89 1.27 -0.21 8.91
C LYS A 89 1.29 -1.61 8.31
N LEU A 90 1.36 -1.74 6.99
CA LEU A 90 1.47 -3.03 6.32
C LEU A 90 2.77 -3.76 6.68
N SER A 91 3.88 -3.04 6.87
CA SER A 91 5.19 -3.63 7.19
C SER A 91 5.23 -4.36 8.54
N GLU A 92 4.31 -4.03 9.45
CA GLU A 92 4.09 -4.72 10.73
C GLU A 92 3.41 -6.10 10.54
N ARG A 93 3.00 -6.45 9.31
CA ARG A 93 2.29 -7.69 8.96
C ARG A 93 3.06 -8.50 7.92
N THR A 94 4.15 -9.15 8.34
CA THR A 94 5.13 -9.85 7.48
C THR A 94 4.51 -10.61 6.31
N ASN A 95 3.55 -11.52 6.55
CA ASN A 95 3.01 -12.36 5.47
C ASN A 95 2.17 -11.57 4.46
N ASN A 96 1.34 -10.65 4.96
CA ASN A 96 0.53 -9.76 4.13
C ASN A 96 1.41 -8.83 3.30
N TYR A 97 2.46 -8.29 3.91
CA TYR A 97 3.45 -7.44 3.26
C TYR A 97 4.16 -8.18 2.13
N LEU A 98 4.73 -9.35 2.40
CA LEU A 98 5.48 -10.13 1.41
C LEU A 98 4.60 -10.54 0.22
N PHE A 99 3.35 -10.90 0.49
CA PHE A 99 2.38 -11.20 -0.56
C PHE A 99 2.13 -9.98 -1.46
N LEU A 100 1.83 -8.81 -0.88
CA LEU A 100 1.62 -7.60 -1.68
C LEU A 100 2.89 -7.09 -2.37
N ALA A 101 4.07 -7.34 -1.80
CA ALA A 101 5.34 -7.00 -2.45
C ALA A 101 5.56 -7.82 -3.74
N GLU A 102 5.23 -9.12 -3.75
CA GLU A 102 5.23 -9.94 -4.97
C GLU A 102 4.22 -9.43 -6.01
N GLU A 103 3.03 -8.99 -5.57
CA GLU A 103 2.01 -8.41 -6.46
C GLU A 103 2.42 -7.03 -6.98
N ALA A 104 3.07 -6.21 -6.15
CA ALA A 104 3.56 -4.89 -6.51
C ALA A 104 4.60 -4.94 -7.63
N LEU A 105 5.46 -5.97 -7.68
CA LEU A 105 6.41 -6.16 -8.80
C LEU A 105 5.73 -6.20 -10.17
N LYS A 106 4.48 -6.66 -10.23
CA LYS A 106 3.68 -6.75 -11.46
C LYS A 106 2.82 -5.51 -11.70
N TYR A 107 2.72 -4.63 -10.71
CA TYR A 107 1.85 -3.48 -10.73
C TYR A 107 2.49 -2.30 -11.48
N SER A 108 1.72 -1.62 -12.33
CA SER A 108 2.26 -0.60 -13.23
C SER A 108 2.69 0.69 -12.52
N ASP A 109 2.10 0.98 -11.37
CA ASP A 109 2.37 2.23 -10.64
C ASP A 109 3.69 2.15 -9.87
N ASN A 110 4.65 3.00 -10.23
CA ASN A 110 5.96 3.03 -9.59
C ASN A 110 5.89 3.57 -8.16
N ASP A 111 4.86 4.35 -7.80
CA ASP A 111 4.70 4.85 -6.43
C ASP A 111 4.39 3.74 -5.43
N ALA A 112 3.64 2.71 -5.84
CA ALA A 112 3.54 1.50 -5.04
C ALA A 112 4.90 0.79 -4.96
N ARG A 113 5.54 0.54 -6.10
CA ARG A 113 6.74 -0.32 -6.16
C ARG A 113 7.91 0.23 -5.35
N TRP A 114 8.19 1.54 -5.40
CA TRP A 114 9.30 2.09 -4.62
C TRP A 114 9.03 2.02 -3.11
N GLN A 115 7.78 2.20 -2.68
CA GLN A 115 7.39 2.07 -1.27
C GLN A 115 7.60 0.64 -0.77
N PHE A 116 7.19 -0.37 -1.54
CA PHE A 116 7.50 -1.77 -1.20
C PHE A 116 9.00 -2.06 -1.20
N ALA A 117 9.76 -1.55 -2.17
CA ALA A 117 11.21 -1.70 -2.17
C ALA A 117 11.86 -1.09 -0.90
N HIS A 118 11.40 0.08 -0.48
CA HIS A 118 11.95 0.81 0.66
C HIS A 118 11.58 0.17 2.01
N TYR A 119 10.33 -0.29 2.18
CA TYR A 119 9.85 -0.81 3.47
C TYR A 119 10.22 -2.28 3.74
N LEU A 120 10.78 -3.00 2.77
CA LEU A 120 11.20 -4.40 2.95
C LEU A 120 12.18 -4.58 4.12
N ILE A 121 13.00 -3.57 4.41
CA ILE A 121 13.92 -3.60 5.56
C ILE A 121 13.24 -3.52 6.92
N LYS A 122 12.00 -3.00 6.99
CA LYS A 122 11.22 -2.89 8.23
C LYS A 122 10.52 -4.21 8.59
N VAL A 123 10.51 -5.21 7.70
CA VAL A 123 9.93 -6.53 7.97
C VAL A 123 10.77 -7.27 9.02
N GLU A 124 10.20 -7.47 10.21
CA GLU A 124 10.92 -7.95 11.41
C GLU A 124 11.61 -9.30 11.21
N ASP A 125 10.95 -10.24 10.52
CA ASP A 125 11.38 -11.64 10.44
C ASP A 125 12.55 -11.90 9.48
N ARG A 126 13.05 -10.87 8.77
CA ARG A 126 14.16 -10.92 7.79
C ARG A 126 14.21 -12.22 6.97
N LYS A 127 13.05 -12.69 6.51
CA LYS A 127 12.93 -13.97 5.84
C LYS A 127 13.76 -13.99 4.55
N PRO A 128 14.24 -15.14 4.06
CA PRO A 128 14.98 -15.23 2.79
C PRO A 128 14.25 -14.56 1.60
N GLU A 129 12.92 -14.57 1.63
CA GLU A 129 12.02 -13.92 0.69
C GLU A 129 12.22 -12.40 0.64
N VAL A 130 12.54 -11.75 1.78
CA VAL A 130 12.84 -10.31 1.82
C VAL A 130 14.03 -10.00 0.94
N ARG A 131 15.11 -10.79 1.06
CA ARG A 131 16.29 -10.63 0.22
C ARG A 131 15.94 -10.85 -1.25
N ALA A 132 15.24 -11.94 -1.57
CA ALA A 132 14.85 -12.22 -2.95
C ALA A 132 14.04 -11.08 -3.58
N LEU A 133 13.06 -10.52 -2.85
CA LEU A 133 12.26 -9.39 -3.29
C LEU A 133 13.09 -8.12 -3.48
N LEU A 134 14.00 -7.80 -2.56
CA LEU A 134 14.89 -6.64 -2.69
C LEU A 134 15.71 -6.69 -3.99
N TYR A 135 16.28 -7.85 -4.32
CA TYR A 135 17.01 -8.04 -5.57
C TYR A 135 16.08 -7.92 -6.79
N LYS A 136 14.86 -8.50 -6.76
CA LYS A 136 13.87 -8.29 -7.83
C LYS A 136 13.53 -6.81 -8.04
N PHE A 137 13.29 -6.03 -6.98
CA PHE A 137 13.02 -4.59 -7.10
C PHE A 137 14.25 -3.80 -7.59
N SER A 138 15.47 -4.26 -7.32
CA SER A 138 16.69 -3.63 -7.84
C SER A 138 16.85 -3.76 -9.36
N GLU A 139 16.09 -4.65 -9.99
CA GLU A 139 16.04 -4.87 -11.43
C GLU A 139 14.86 -4.13 -12.11
N ASP A 140 14.06 -3.37 -11.34
CA ASP A 140 12.90 -2.64 -11.87
C ASP A 140 13.28 -1.72 -13.04
N TYR A 141 12.40 -1.55 -14.03
CA TYR A 141 12.69 -0.68 -15.18
C TYR A 141 12.73 0.81 -14.78
N VAL A 142 12.08 1.21 -13.70
CA VAL A 142 12.08 2.58 -13.17
C VAL A 142 13.29 2.80 -12.26
N GLU A 143 14.13 3.77 -12.60
CA GLU A 143 15.36 4.08 -11.87
C GLU A 143 15.13 4.39 -10.38
N TYR A 144 14.06 5.12 -10.07
CA TYR A 144 13.74 5.49 -8.70
C TYR A 144 13.43 4.27 -7.82
N VAL A 145 12.69 3.29 -8.36
CA VAL A 145 12.42 2.01 -7.66
C VAL A 145 13.73 1.26 -7.42
N ARG A 146 14.59 1.15 -8.45
CA ARG A 146 15.91 0.51 -8.29
C ARG A 146 16.75 1.15 -7.21
N LYS A 147 16.80 2.49 -7.16
CA LYS A 147 17.58 3.23 -6.16
C LYS A 147 17.10 2.93 -4.75
N ARG A 148 15.79 2.94 -4.50
CA ARG A 148 15.20 2.61 -3.20
C ARG A 148 15.49 1.16 -2.80
N ALA A 149 15.45 0.22 -3.75
CA ALA A 149 15.81 -1.17 -3.50
C ALA A 149 17.30 -1.32 -3.17
N VAL A 150 18.20 -0.68 -3.91
CA VAL A 150 19.66 -0.74 -3.67
C VAL A 150 20.03 -0.14 -2.31
N GLU A 151 19.40 0.97 -1.93
CA GLU A 151 19.58 1.55 -0.59
C GLU A 151 19.13 0.58 0.50
N ALA A 152 17.94 -0.01 0.34
CA ALA A 152 17.43 -1.03 1.24
C ALA A 152 18.36 -2.28 1.31
N ILE A 153 18.96 -2.73 0.20
CA ILE A 153 19.94 -3.82 0.17
C ILE A 153 21.17 -3.47 1.01
N LYS A 154 21.73 -2.27 0.86
CA LYS A 154 22.90 -1.83 1.64
C LYS A 154 22.61 -1.88 3.14
N THR A 155 21.46 -1.36 3.55
CA THR A 155 21.00 -1.43 4.94
C THR A 155 20.79 -2.87 5.41
N PHE A 156 20.18 -3.72 4.57
CA PHE A 156 19.92 -5.12 4.88
C PHE A 156 21.21 -5.92 5.09
N GLU A 157 22.22 -5.70 4.25
CA GLU A 157 23.51 -6.39 4.26
C GLU A 157 24.53 -5.78 5.24
N GLY A 158 24.18 -4.69 5.93
CA GLY A 158 25.04 -4.07 6.95
C GLY A 158 26.13 -3.16 6.40
N TYR A 159 25.97 -2.68 5.16
CA TYR A 159 26.80 -1.62 4.60
C TYR A 159 26.22 -0.26 5.03
N SER A 160 26.65 0.22 6.21
CA SER A 160 26.39 1.57 6.70
C SER A 160 27.53 2.52 6.39
#